data_AF-A0A852KDZ0-F1
#
_entry.id   AF-A0A852KDZ0-F1
#
_cell.length_a   1.000
_cell.length_b   1.000
_cell.length_c   1.000
_cell.angle_alpha   90.00
_cell.angle_beta   90.00
_cell.angle_gamma   90.00
#
_symmetry.space_group_name_H-M   'P 1'
#
loop_
_entity.id
_entity.type
_entity.pdbx_description
1 polymer ?
#
loop_
_entity_poly.entity_id
_entity_poly.type
_entity_poly.pdbx_seq_one_letter_code
_entity_poly.pdbx_strand_id
1 'polypeptide(L)'
;GAEQREKQYRVHPGFGDRRGGVVSARTYFYADEAKCDQHMETFLRCIDASGGSSEDGFSAIKLTALGRPQFLLQFSEVLVKWRRFFHQMAAEQGQAGRAALEMKLEAERLQEALAKLGIVTKAESQHWFTGENLGGSGTVDLLDWNSLIDTRTKLSKLLLVPNMQTGQLEPLLSRFTEEEELQMKRMLQRMDRATEKGVRLMVDAEQSYFQPAISRLTLEMQRRFNRDQAVIFNTYQCYLK
;
A
#
# COMPACT_ATOMS: atom_id res chain seq x y z
N GLY A 1 -0.03 -1.32 23.02
CA GLY A 1 0.99 -2.08 22.28
C GLY A 1 0.45 -2.49 20.91
N ALA A 2 1.31 -2.67 19.92
CA ALA A 2 0.93 -3.04 18.54
C ALA A 2 0.08 -4.33 18.48
N GLU A 3 0.33 -5.28 19.39
CA GLU A 3 -0.41 -6.56 19.47
C GLU A 3 -1.87 -6.42 19.92
N GLN A 4 -2.21 -5.41 20.74
CA GLN A 4 -3.60 -5.16 21.15
C GLN A 4 -4.42 -4.53 20.00
N ARG A 5 -3.79 -3.73 19.14
CA ARG A 5 -4.46 -3.14 17.96
C ARG A 5 -4.80 -4.21 16.91
N GLU A 6 -3.94 -5.21 16.72
CA GLU A 6 -4.18 -6.31 15.77
C GLU A 6 -5.38 -7.20 16.11
N LYS A 7 -5.79 -7.27 17.38
CA LYS A 7 -7.00 -8.04 17.78
C LYS A 7 -8.30 -7.28 17.56
N GLN A 8 -8.28 -5.94 17.63
CA GLN A 8 -9.49 -5.11 17.54
C GLN A 8 -9.93 -4.84 16.10
N TYR A 9 -9.01 -4.88 15.12
CA TYR A 9 -9.28 -4.54 13.72
C TYR A 9 -9.19 -5.74 12.77
N ARG A 10 -9.62 -6.93 13.23
CA ARG A 10 -9.73 -8.10 12.34
C ARG A 10 -10.89 -7.94 11.36
N VAL A 11 -10.70 -8.44 10.15
CA VAL A 11 -11.74 -8.51 9.11
C VAL A 11 -12.95 -9.28 9.65
N HIS A 12 -14.11 -8.63 9.71
CA HIS A 12 -15.37 -9.26 10.05
C HIS A 12 -16.50 -8.62 9.22
N PRO A 13 -17.65 -9.31 9.03
CA PRO A 13 -18.74 -8.81 8.20
C PRO A 13 -19.25 -7.41 8.59
N GLY A 14 -19.10 -7.04 9.87
CA GLY A 14 -19.43 -5.73 10.42
C GLY A 14 -18.33 -4.66 10.33
N PHE A 15 -17.15 -4.95 9.79
CA PHE A 15 -16.07 -3.96 9.65
C PHE A 15 -16.49 -2.78 8.74
N GLY A 16 -17.45 -3.02 7.85
CA GLY A 16 -18.09 -1.98 7.05
C GLY A 16 -19.18 -1.18 7.77
N ASP A 17 -19.68 -1.64 8.92
CA ASP A 17 -20.83 -1.07 9.63
C ASP A 17 -20.40 0.04 10.60
N ARG A 18 -20.80 1.28 10.30
CA ARG A 18 -20.35 2.50 11.03
C ARG A 18 -21.47 3.14 11.87
N ARG A 19 -22.48 2.36 12.28
CA ARG A 19 -23.67 2.84 13.02
C ARG A 19 -23.43 3.20 14.50
N GLY A 20 -22.25 2.94 15.05
CA GLY A 20 -21.95 3.24 16.45
C GLY A 20 -21.72 4.72 16.75
N GLY A 21 -22.77 5.43 17.22
CA GLY A 21 -22.63 6.66 18.00
C GLY A 21 -22.36 7.97 17.26
N VAL A 22 -22.59 8.07 15.95
CA VAL A 22 -22.33 9.30 15.16
C VAL A 22 -23.63 10.02 14.80
N VAL A 23 -23.77 11.25 15.29
CA VAL A 23 -24.82 12.19 14.88
C VAL A 23 -24.39 12.81 13.56
N SER A 24 -24.98 12.36 12.46
CA SER A 24 -24.83 12.92 11.11
C SER A 24 -23.40 12.92 10.53
N ALA A 25 -22.96 11.75 10.07
CA ALA A 25 -22.01 11.65 8.96
C ALA A 25 -22.65 10.81 7.86
N ARG A 26 -22.75 11.33 6.62
CA ARG A 26 -23.15 10.52 5.46
C ARG A 26 -22.10 9.43 5.28
N THR A 27 -22.43 8.22 5.73
CA THR A 27 -21.57 7.06 5.56
C THR A 27 -21.88 6.42 4.22
N TYR A 28 -20.92 6.52 3.30
CA TYR A 28 -20.98 5.77 2.05
C TYR A 28 -20.45 4.36 2.31
N PHE A 29 -21.37 3.39 2.32
CA PHE A 29 -21.01 1.97 2.35
C PHE A 29 -20.67 1.53 0.94
N TYR A 30 -19.56 0.79 0.82
CA TYR A 30 -19.28 0.01 -0.37
C TYR A 30 -20.44 -0.99 -0.54
N ALA A 31 -21.23 -0.83 -1.59
CA ALA A 31 -22.35 -1.73 -1.89
C ALA A 31 -21.92 -2.78 -2.91
N ASP A 32 -21.36 -2.33 -4.03
CA ASP A 32 -20.87 -3.15 -5.12
C ASP A 32 -19.92 -2.33 -6.04
N GLU A 33 -19.26 -3.03 -6.96
CA GLU A 33 -18.33 -2.43 -7.92
C GLU A 33 -19.04 -1.48 -8.92
N ALA A 34 -20.29 -1.76 -9.29
CA ALA A 34 -21.04 -0.91 -10.24
C ALA A 34 -21.31 0.48 -9.65
N LYS A 35 -21.61 0.54 -8.36
CA LYS A 35 -21.76 1.78 -7.61
C LYS A 35 -20.43 2.51 -7.46
N CYS A 36 -19.32 1.81 -7.26
CA CYS A 36 -17.98 2.42 -7.31
C CYS A 36 -17.68 3.00 -8.69
N ASP A 37 -18.08 2.33 -9.78
CA ASP A 37 -17.92 2.84 -11.15
C ASP A 37 -18.78 4.09 -11.41
N GLN A 38 -20.03 4.12 -10.92
CA GLN A 38 -20.88 5.32 -10.99
C GLN A 38 -20.33 6.49 -10.18
N HIS A 39 -19.82 6.21 -8.98
CA HIS A 39 -19.14 7.19 -8.16
C HIS A 39 -17.87 7.69 -8.83
N MET A 40 -17.16 6.81 -9.56
CA MET A 40 -15.99 7.19 -10.34
C MET A 40 -16.32 8.19 -11.45
N GLU A 41 -17.45 8.06 -12.13
CA GLU A 41 -17.84 9.03 -13.14
C GLU A 41 -18.08 10.43 -12.53
N THR A 42 -18.77 10.48 -11.39
CA THR A 42 -18.97 11.74 -10.65
C THR A 42 -17.63 12.31 -10.20
N PHE A 43 -16.76 11.45 -9.68
CA PHE A 43 -15.43 11.81 -9.20
C PHE A 43 -14.54 12.39 -10.31
N LEU A 44 -14.53 11.79 -11.49
CA LEU A 44 -13.81 12.32 -12.65
C LEU A 44 -14.38 13.66 -13.12
N ARG A 45 -15.71 13.82 -13.13
CA ARG A 45 -16.33 15.11 -13.46
C ARG A 45 -15.93 16.20 -12.47
N CYS A 46 -15.82 15.89 -11.17
CA CYS A 46 -15.34 16.82 -10.16
C CYS A 46 -13.87 17.22 -10.40
N ILE A 47 -13.02 16.25 -10.75
CA ILE A 47 -11.61 16.51 -11.10
C ILE A 47 -11.54 17.41 -12.34
N ASP A 48 -12.28 17.08 -13.40
CA ASP A 48 -12.34 17.88 -14.63
C ASP A 48 -12.84 19.31 -14.37
N ALA A 49 -13.86 19.46 -13.52
CA ALA A 49 -14.37 20.77 -13.12
C ALA A 49 -13.32 21.60 -12.37
N SER A 50 -12.55 20.97 -11.46
CA SER A 50 -11.44 21.62 -10.76
C SER A 50 -10.33 22.06 -11.73
N GLY A 51 -9.94 21.18 -12.66
CA GLY A 51 -8.95 21.49 -13.69
C GLY A 51 -9.37 22.59 -14.67
N GLY A 52 -10.67 22.66 -15.01
CA GLY A 52 -11.21 23.70 -15.88
C GLY A 52 -11.40 25.06 -15.20
N SER A 53 -11.36 25.11 -13.86
CA SER A 53 -11.61 26.34 -13.08
C SER A 53 -10.35 27.18 -12.85
N SER A 54 -9.16 26.58 -12.90
CA SER A 54 -7.88 27.30 -12.75
C SER A 54 -6.73 26.53 -13.40
N GLU A 55 -5.70 27.24 -13.87
CA GLU A 55 -4.48 26.62 -14.42
C GLU A 55 -3.81 25.64 -13.43
N ASP A 56 -3.89 25.93 -12.13
CA ASP A 56 -3.40 25.10 -11.03
C ASP A 56 -4.51 24.31 -10.31
N GLY A 57 -5.48 23.77 -11.06
CA GLY A 57 -6.59 22.99 -10.50
C GLY A 57 -6.11 21.91 -9.52
N PHE A 58 -6.78 21.82 -8.37
CA PHE A 58 -6.38 20.95 -7.26
C PHE A 58 -7.58 20.19 -6.69
N SER A 59 -7.44 18.90 -6.43
CA SER A 59 -8.50 18.04 -5.88
C SER A 59 -7.99 17.11 -4.79
N ALA A 60 -8.76 16.94 -3.74
CA ALA A 60 -8.48 15.97 -2.68
C ALA A 60 -9.28 14.68 -2.89
N ILE A 61 -8.64 13.53 -2.68
CA ILE A 61 -9.21 12.22 -2.98
C ILE A 61 -9.01 11.23 -1.84
N LYS A 62 -10.03 10.42 -1.55
CA LYS A 62 -9.97 9.32 -0.57
C LYS A 62 -9.88 7.98 -1.29
N LEU A 63 -8.89 7.14 -0.96
CA LEU A 63 -8.77 5.83 -1.61
C LEU A 63 -9.93 4.91 -1.23
N THR A 64 -10.48 5.03 -0.02
CA THR A 64 -11.67 4.25 0.35
C THR A 64 -12.92 4.60 -0.46
N ALA A 65 -12.93 5.73 -1.17
CA ALA A 65 -14.00 6.07 -2.12
C ALA A 65 -13.80 5.41 -3.50
N LEU A 66 -12.58 4.95 -3.80
CA LEU A 66 -12.20 4.38 -5.11
C LEU A 66 -12.30 2.84 -5.15
N GLY A 67 -12.69 2.20 -4.05
CA GLY A 67 -12.91 0.76 -4.03
C GLY A 67 -13.13 0.25 -2.61
N ARG A 68 -13.13 -1.08 -2.47
CA ARG A 68 -13.44 -1.73 -1.21
C ARG A 68 -12.36 -1.44 -0.15
N PRO A 69 -12.70 -0.84 1.01
CA PRO A 69 -11.72 -0.52 2.06
C PRO A 69 -10.98 -1.73 2.60
N GLN A 70 -11.59 -2.91 2.49
CA GLN A 70 -11.03 -4.18 2.93
C GLN A 70 -9.65 -4.46 2.33
N PHE A 71 -9.46 -4.12 1.05
CA PHE A 71 -8.17 -4.26 0.39
C PHE A 71 -7.10 -3.38 1.07
N LEU A 72 -7.40 -2.11 1.35
CA LEU A 72 -6.44 -1.19 2.00
C LEU A 72 -6.06 -1.66 3.40
N LEU A 73 -7.00 -2.25 4.15
CA LEU A 73 -6.71 -2.83 5.46
C LEU A 73 -5.73 -4.00 5.31
N GLN A 74 -6.08 -4.96 4.46
CA GLN A 74 -5.29 -6.17 4.23
C GLN A 74 -3.89 -5.82 3.71
N PHE A 75 -3.80 -4.91 2.75
CA PHE A 75 -2.53 -4.46 2.21
C PHE A 75 -1.71 -3.71 3.26
N SER A 76 -2.35 -2.93 4.13
CA SER A 76 -1.65 -2.27 5.24
C SER A 76 -1.07 -3.27 6.23
N GLU A 77 -1.81 -4.33 6.58
CA GLU A 77 -1.32 -5.41 7.44
C GLU A 77 -0.09 -6.11 6.84
N VAL A 78 -0.11 -6.38 5.54
CA VAL A 78 1.03 -6.94 4.80
C VAL A 78 2.24 -6.02 4.94
N LEU A 79 2.09 -4.74 4.58
CA LEU A 79 3.18 -3.77 4.63
C LEU A 79 3.78 -3.63 6.03
N VAL A 80 2.95 -3.66 7.08
CA VAL A 80 3.43 -3.59 8.47
C VAL A 80 4.24 -4.84 8.83
N LYS A 81 3.77 -6.04 8.48
CA LYS A 81 4.51 -7.28 8.78
C LYS A 81 5.79 -7.40 7.96
N TRP A 82 5.78 -7.01 6.69
CA TRP A 82 6.97 -6.90 5.85
C TRP A 82 7.99 -5.91 6.40
N ARG A 83 7.55 -4.77 6.92
CA ARG A 83 8.43 -3.80 7.59
C ARG A 83 9.05 -4.37 8.86
N ARG A 84 8.28 -5.10 9.69
CA ARG A 84 8.81 -5.77 10.89
C ARG A 84 9.87 -6.80 10.52
N PHE A 85 9.63 -7.59 9.47
CA PHE A 85 10.59 -8.55 8.96
C PHE A 85 11.89 -7.88 8.48
N PHE A 86 11.78 -6.78 7.72
CA PHE A 86 12.95 -6.00 7.32
C PHE A 86 13.76 -5.53 8.54
N HIS A 87 13.11 -5.00 9.58
CA HIS A 87 13.79 -4.58 10.80
C HIS A 87 14.47 -5.74 11.53
N GLN A 88 13.87 -6.93 11.56
CA GLN A 88 14.50 -8.11 12.12
C GLN A 88 15.76 -8.48 11.33
N MET A 89 15.66 -8.56 10.00
CA MET A 89 16.82 -8.85 9.15
C MET A 89 17.93 -7.81 9.34
N ALA A 90 17.57 -6.55 9.51
CA ALA A 90 18.53 -5.48 9.78
C ALA A 90 19.22 -5.69 11.15
N ALA A 91 18.47 -6.08 12.17
CA ALA A 91 19.01 -6.41 13.48
C ALA A 91 19.98 -7.61 13.43
N GLU A 92 19.66 -8.66 12.68
CA GLU A 92 20.54 -9.83 12.47
C GLU A 92 21.84 -9.46 11.74
N GLN A 93 21.82 -8.39 10.92
CA GLN A 93 23.00 -7.80 10.29
C GLN A 93 23.69 -6.74 11.16
N GLY A 94 23.37 -6.65 12.45
CA GLY A 94 24.02 -5.72 13.39
C GLY A 94 23.55 -4.26 13.26
N GLN A 95 22.43 -4.00 12.60
CA GLN A 95 21.87 -2.66 12.39
C GLN A 95 20.70 -2.34 13.33
N ALA A 96 20.58 -3.08 14.43
CA ALA A 96 19.57 -2.83 15.45
C ALA A 96 19.69 -1.39 15.99
N GLY A 97 18.56 -0.70 16.12
CA GLY A 97 18.49 0.66 16.68
C GLY A 97 18.90 1.79 15.73
N ARG A 98 19.32 1.52 14.49
CA ARG A 98 19.53 2.56 13.48
C ARG A 98 18.22 3.23 13.07
N ALA A 99 18.29 4.45 12.55
CA ALA A 99 17.11 5.07 11.97
C ALA A 99 16.66 4.28 10.72
N ALA A 100 15.36 4.27 10.43
CA ALA A 100 14.81 3.45 9.33
C ALA A 100 15.43 3.79 7.95
N LEU A 101 15.84 5.04 7.73
CA LEU A 101 16.51 5.49 6.50
C LEU A 101 17.99 5.10 6.41
N GLU A 102 18.61 4.72 7.53
CA GLU A 102 20.01 4.32 7.61
C GLU A 102 20.19 2.80 7.52
N MET A 103 19.09 2.05 7.66
CA MET A 103 19.10 0.60 7.56
C MET A 103 19.30 0.16 6.11
N LYS A 104 20.31 -0.66 5.88
CA LYS A 104 20.69 -1.21 4.58
C LYS A 104 20.97 -2.69 4.71
N LEU A 105 20.19 -3.53 4.06
CA LEU A 105 20.39 -4.98 4.05
C LEU A 105 21.29 -5.37 2.88
N GLU A 106 22.28 -6.24 3.12
CA GLU A 106 23.01 -6.87 2.02
C GLU A 106 22.05 -7.72 1.17
N ALA A 107 22.01 -7.47 -0.15
CA ALA A 107 21.07 -8.13 -1.05
C ALA A 107 21.27 -9.66 -1.07
N GLU A 108 22.51 -10.15 -1.04
CA GLU A 108 22.80 -11.59 -1.01
C GLU A 108 22.27 -12.26 0.26
N ARG A 109 22.50 -11.67 1.43
CA ARG A 109 21.99 -12.19 2.71
C ARG A 109 20.47 -12.18 2.75
N LEU A 110 19.86 -11.15 2.16
CA LEU A 110 18.41 -11.07 2.04
C LEU A 110 17.86 -12.16 1.13
N GLN A 111 18.45 -12.37 -0.05
CA GLN A 111 18.09 -13.48 -0.95
C GLN A 111 18.22 -14.84 -0.25
N GLU A 112 19.27 -15.04 0.55
CA GLU A 112 19.45 -16.25 1.34
C GLU A 112 18.38 -16.45 2.41
N ALA A 113 18.03 -15.39 3.14
CA ALA A 113 16.95 -15.43 4.11
C ALA A 113 15.62 -15.74 3.42
N LEU A 114 15.30 -15.06 2.32
CA LEU A 114 14.10 -15.30 1.53
C LEU A 114 14.03 -16.74 0.99
N ALA A 115 15.15 -17.28 0.51
CA ALA A 115 15.23 -18.66 0.03
C ALA A 115 15.07 -19.69 1.15
N LYS A 116 15.69 -19.47 2.33
CA LYS A 116 15.54 -20.33 3.51
C LYS A 116 14.10 -20.37 4.02
N LEU A 117 13.40 -19.25 3.94
CA LEU A 117 11.99 -19.12 4.34
C LEU A 117 11.01 -19.64 3.27
N GLY A 118 11.51 -20.08 2.11
CA GLY A 118 10.69 -20.58 1.01
C GLY A 118 9.89 -19.50 0.27
N ILE A 119 10.28 -18.22 0.39
CA ILE A 119 9.58 -17.08 -0.24
C ILE A 119 9.77 -17.07 -1.74
N VAL A 120 11.03 -17.15 -2.13
CA VAL A 120 11.48 -17.10 -3.52
C VAL A 120 12.80 -17.86 -3.58
N THR A 121 13.02 -18.58 -4.68
CA THR A 121 14.34 -19.16 -4.92
C THR A 121 15.39 -18.06 -5.12
N LYS A 122 16.69 -18.37 -4.95
CA LYS A 122 17.76 -17.42 -5.31
C LYS A 122 17.64 -16.95 -6.78
N ALA A 123 17.25 -17.86 -7.69
CA ALA A 123 17.01 -17.54 -9.08
C ALA A 123 15.79 -16.61 -9.29
N GLU A 124 14.68 -16.84 -8.58
CA GLU A 124 13.51 -15.95 -8.64
C GLU A 124 13.77 -14.60 -7.95
N SER A 125 14.57 -14.54 -6.89
CA SER A 125 14.87 -13.27 -6.23
C SER A 125 15.93 -12.46 -6.96
N GLN A 126 16.74 -13.08 -7.82
CA GLN A 126 17.81 -12.40 -8.56
C GLN A 126 17.29 -11.16 -9.29
N HIS A 127 16.18 -11.28 -10.04
CA HIS A 127 15.61 -10.16 -10.79
C HIS A 127 14.97 -9.07 -9.92
N TRP A 128 14.61 -9.38 -8.67
CA TRP A 128 14.08 -8.39 -7.73
C TRP A 128 15.18 -7.43 -7.29
N PHE A 129 16.43 -7.93 -7.30
CA PHE A 129 17.60 -7.23 -6.83
C PHE A 129 18.60 -6.92 -7.95
N THR A 130 18.18 -6.92 -9.22
CA THR A 130 19.02 -6.54 -10.36
C THR A 130 18.26 -5.54 -11.24
N GLY A 131 18.54 -4.24 -11.10
CA GLY A 131 17.95 -3.18 -11.91
C GLY A 131 18.16 -1.79 -11.32
N GLU A 132 17.63 -0.75 -12.00
CA GLU A 132 17.66 0.67 -11.57
C GLU A 132 17.09 0.93 -10.15
N ASN A 133 16.41 -0.06 -9.56
CA ASN A 133 15.77 0.00 -8.24
C ASN A 133 16.70 -0.31 -7.06
N LEU A 134 17.93 -0.75 -7.31
CA LEU A 134 18.96 -0.83 -6.30
C LEU A 134 20.00 0.22 -6.62
N GLY A 135 20.14 1.22 -5.75
CA GLY A 135 21.36 2.02 -5.76
C GLY A 135 22.55 1.07 -5.87
N GLY A 136 23.50 1.35 -6.76
CA GLY A 136 24.56 0.42 -7.19
C GLY A 136 25.52 -0.12 -6.12
N SER A 137 25.15 -0.06 -4.83
CA SER A 137 25.89 -0.51 -3.65
C SER A 137 25.60 -1.96 -3.23
N GLY A 138 24.71 -2.70 -3.90
CA GLY A 138 24.40 -4.09 -3.53
C GLY A 138 23.62 -4.23 -2.21
N THR A 139 22.99 -3.14 -1.75
CA THR A 139 22.23 -3.07 -0.50
C THR A 139 20.81 -2.60 -0.73
N VAL A 140 19.86 -3.17 -0.01
CA VAL A 140 18.42 -2.84 -0.06
C VAL A 140 18.06 -1.99 1.15
N ASP A 141 17.55 -0.79 0.94
CA ASP A 141 16.97 0.02 2.01
C ASP A 141 15.46 -0.24 2.18
N LEU A 142 14.80 0.45 3.12
CA LEU A 142 13.38 0.26 3.37
C LEU A 142 12.49 0.74 2.19
N LEU A 143 12.92 1.74 1.43
CA LEU A 143 12.18 2.26 0.28
C LEU A 143 12.30 1.32 -0.93
N ASP A 144 13.49 0.78 -1.16
CA ASP A 144 13.77 -0.27 -2.12
C ASP A 144 12.96 -1.52 -1.74
N TRP A 145 13.00 -1.92 -0.47
CA TRP A 145 12.23 -3.05 0.06
C TRP A 145 10.74 -2.92 -0.16
N ASN A 146 10.19 -1.72 0.08
CA ASN A 146 8.79 -1.48 -0.23
C ASN A 146 8.58 -1.64 -1.75
N SER A 147 9.47 -1.12 -2.60
CA SER A 147 9.38 -1.19 -4.08
C SER A 147 9.32 -2.61 -4.64
N LEU A 148 9.95 -3.59 -3.99
CA LEU A 148 9.93 -5.02 -4.36
C LEU A 148 8.53 -5.62 -4.30
N ILE A 149 7.64 -5.02 -3.51
CA ILE A 149 6.21 -5.31 -3.52
C ILE A 149 5.62 -4.57 -4.73
N ASP A 150 5.95 -5.07 -5.92
CA ASP A 150 5.47 -4.52 -7.18
C ASP A 150 4.03 -4.96 -7.41
N THR A 151 3.12 -4.00 -7.36
CA THR A 151 1.68 -4.13 -7.66
C THR A 151 1.34 -4.84 -8.98
N ARG A 152 2.30 -5.07 -9.88
CA ARG A 152 2.11 -5.65 -11.21
C ARG A 152 2.58 -7.10 -11.37
N THR A 153 3.30 -7.68 -10.40
CA THR A 153 3.55 -9.13 -10.37
C THR A 153 2.38 -9.85 -9.71
N LYS A 154 2.13 -11.12 -10.09
CA LYS A 154 1.00 -11.94 -9.56
C LYS A 154 0.90 -11.79 -8.03
N LEU A 155 -0.10 -11.03 -7.59
CA LEU A 155 -0.25 -10.57 -6.21
C LEU A 155 -0.41 -11.69 -5.18
N SER A 156 -0.82 -12.88 -5.64
CA SER A 156 -0.84 -14.09 -4.84
C SER A 156 0.53 -14.43 -4.21
N LYS A 157 1.64 -13.98 -4.81
CA LYS A 157 3.00 -14.11 -4.22
C LYS A 157 3.36 -12.98 -3.25
N LEU A 158 2.81 -11.78 -3.41
CA LEU A 158 3.11 -10.57 -2.61
C LEU A 158 2.44 -10.54 -1.23
N LEU A 159 1.46 -11.42 -1.04
CA LEU A 159 0.64 -11.50 0.17
C LEU A 159 1.09 -12.63 1.10
N LEU A 160 2.25 -13.22 0.80
CA LEU A 160 2.94 -14.13 1.70
C LEU A 160 3.62 -13.27 2.77
N VAL A 161 3.44 -13.64 4.02
CA VAL A 161 4.06 -12.97 5.14
C VAL A 161 4.83 -13.97 5.98
N PRO A 162 6.05 -13.64 6.40
CA PRO A 162 6.78 -14.46 7.35
C PRO A 162 6.03 -14.45 8.69
N ASN A 163 5.56 -15.63 9.11
CA ASN A 163 5.08 -15.83 10.46
C ASN A 163 6.30 -15.84 11.39
N MET A 164 6.32 -14.86 12.30
CA MET A 164 7.42 -14.61 13.24
C MET A 164 7.63 -15.74 14.27
N GLN A 165 6.61 -16.57 14.50
CA GLN A 165 6.66 -17.68 15.46
C GLN A 165 7.13 -18.98 14.80
N THR A 166 6.69 -19.23 13.56
CA THR A 166 7.02 -20.47 12.85
C THR A 166 8.23 -20.31 11.92
N GLY A 167 8.63 -19.09 11.61
CA GLY A 167 9.64 -18.81 10.59
C GLY A 167 9.21 -19.29 9.20
N GLN A 168 7.93 -19.57 9.00
CA GLN A 168 7.38 -20.01 7.71
C GLN A 168 6.60 -18.88 7.08
N LEU A 169 6.52 -18.88 5.76
CA LEU A 169 5.58 -18.03 5.07
C LEU A 169 4.16 -18.54 5.24
N GLU A 170 3.31 -17.63 5.66
CA GLU A 170 1.88 -17.83 5.66
C GLU A 170 1.25 -16.84 4.68
N PRO A 171 0.28 -17.29 3.86
CA PRO A 171 -0.63 -16.36 3.19
C PRO A 171 -1.26 -15.49 4.28
N LEU A 172 -1.10 -14.17 4.18
CA LEU A 172 -1.65 -13.25 5.18
C LEU A 172 -3.17 -13.42 5.31
N LEU A 173 -3.81 -13.88 4.23
CA LEU A 173 -5.20 -14.24 4.13
C LEU A 173 -5.31 -15.59 3.45
N SER A 174 -6.28 -16.39 3.87
CA SER A 174 -6.67 -17.65 3.24
C SER A 174 -7.16 -17.40 1.81
N ARG A 175 -6.24 -17.21 0.86
CA ARG A 175 -6.46 -16.88 -0.56
C ARG A 175 -7.38 -15.66 -0.75
N PHE A 176 -6.82 -14.56 -1.27
CA PHE A 176 -7.67 -13.56 -1.91
C PHE A 176 -8.55 -14.29 -2.93
N THR A 177 -9.84 -14.07 -2.85
CA THR A 177 -10.75 -14.54 -3.90
C THR A 177 -10.40 -13.83 -5.21
N GLU A 178 -10.65 -14.46 -6.35
CA GLU A 178 -10.46 -13.82 -7.67
C GLU A 178 -11.21 -12.48 -7.76
N GLU A 179 -12.36 -12.41 -7.09
CA GLU A 179 -13.16 -11.19 -6.95
C GLU A 179 -12.41 -10.09 -6.19
N GLU A 180 -11.78 -10.38 -5.05
CA GLU A 180 -11.02 -9.36 -4.30
C GLU A 180 -9.78 -8.89 -5.07
N GLU A 181 -9.12 -9.77 -5.81
CA GLU A 181 -8.02 -9.39 -6.71
C GLU A 181 -8.52 -8.45 -7.82
N LEU A 182 -9.69 -8.71 -8.39
CA LEU A 182 -10.33 -7.86 -9.38
C LEU A 182 -10.73 -6.50 -8.81
N GLN A 183 -11.34 -6.46 -7.63
CA GLN A 183 -11.73 -5.23 -6.92
C GLN A 183 -10.51 -4.33 -6.65
N MET A 184 -9.40 -4.93 -6.25
CA MET A 184 -8.13 -4.22 -6.10
C MET A 184 -7.61 -3.67 -7.43
N LYS A 185 -7.57 -4.48 -8.50
CA LYS A 185 -7.14 -4.01 -9.83
C LYS A 185 -7.98 -2.83 -10.30
N ARG A 186 -9.29 -2.86 -10.05
CA ARG A 186 -10.20 -1.75 -10.35
C ARG A 186 -9.88 -0.50 -9.54
N MET A 187 -9.57 -0.62 -8.24
CA MET A 187 -9.14 0.53 -7.43
C MET A 187 -7.89 1.19 -8.02
N LEU A 188 -6.87 0.40 -8.40
CA LEU A 188 -5.66 0.91 -9.05
C LEU A 188 -5.95 1.58 -10.40
N GLN A 189 -6.79 0.96 -11.24
CA GLN A 189 -7.22 1.55 -12.50
C GLN A 189 -7.96 2.88 -12.31
N ARG A 190 -8.78 3.01 -11.27
CA ARG A 190 -9.46 4.27 -10.94
C ARG A 190 -8.48 5.35 -10.50
N MET A 191 -7.46 5.01 -9.72
CA MET A 191 -6.38 5.93 -9.36
C MET A 191 -5.60 6.42 -10.59
N ASP A 192 -5.28 5.51 -11.52
CA ASP A 192 -4.64 5.84 -12.79
C ASP A 192 -5.48 6.84 -13.60
N ARG A 193 -6.77 6.52 -13.82
CA ARG A 193 -7.71 7.40 -14.56
C ARG A 193 -7.87 8.78 -13.93
N ALA A 194 -7.87 8.87 -12.60
CA ALA A 194 -7.94 10.16 -11.92
C ALA A 194 -6.69 11.01 -12.20
N THR A 195 -5.52 10.37 -12.18
CA THR A 195 -4.23 11.02 -12.36
C THR A 195 -3.98 11.45 -13.80
N GLU A 196 -4.45 10.65 -14.77
CA GLU A 196 -4.38 10.95 -16.20
C GLU A 196 -5.14 12.22 -16.60
N LYS A 197 -6.00 12.77 -15.73
CA LYS A 197 -6.64 14.07 -15.94
C LYS A 197 -5.67 15.25 -15.88
N GLY A 198 -4.45 15.06 -15.39
CA GLY A 198 -3.43 16.11 -15.31
C GLY A 198 -3.72 17.19 -14.26
N VAL A 199 -4.76 17.01 -13.45
CA VAL A 199 -5.10 17.88 -12.32
C VAL A 199 -4.26 17.48 -11.11
N ARG A 200 -3.86 18.44 -10.28
CA ARG A 200 -3.09 18.17 -9.07
C ARG A 200 -3.98 17.44 -8.06
N LEU A 201 -3.58 16.26 -7.62
CA LEU A 201 -4.35 15.41 -6.71
C LEU A 201 -3.64 15.24 -5.38
N MET A 202 -4.33 15.56 -4.30
CA MET A 202 -3.92 15.21 -2.94
C MET A 202 -4.66 13.96 -2.48
N VAL A 203 -3.90 12.96 -2.08
CA VAL A 203 -4.46 11.78 -1.43
C VAL A 203 -4.67 12.07 0.04
N ASP A 204 -5.94 12.10 0.46
CA ASP A 204 -6.35 12.33 1.84
C ASP A 204 -5.78 11.26 2.77
N ALA A 205 -5.33 11.71 3.94
CA ALA A 205 -5.06 10.80 5.03
C ALA A 205 -6.37 10.25 5.61
N GLU A 206 -6.46 8.93 5.73
CA GLU A 206 -7.62 8.26 6.30
C GLU A 206 -7.28 7.65 7.67
N GLN A 207 -8.06 6.68 8.16
CA GLN A 207 -7.81 6.04 9.44
C GLN A 207 -6.43 5.38 9.46
N SER A 208 -5.72 5.44 10.59
CA SER A 208 -4.32 5.02 10.71
C SER A 208 -4.04 3.58 10.28
N TYR A 209 -5.04 2.69 10.30
CA TYR A 209 -4.92 1.30 9.85
C TYR A 209 -4.97 1.14 8.32
N PHE A 210 -5.44 2.14 7.56
CA PHE A 210 -5.35 2.18 6.09
C PHE A 210 -4.10 2.91 5.60
N GLN A 211 -3.50 3.75 6.44
CA GLN A 211 -2.44 4.67 6.05
C GLN A 211 -1.18 4.02 5.49
N PRO A 212 -0.74 2.82 5.92
CA PRO A 212 0.38 2.15 5.27
C PRO A 212 0.11 1.86 3.79
N ALA A 213 -1.06 1.31 3.46
CA ALA A 213 -1.46 1.07 2.07
C ALA A 213 -1.65 2.37 1.29
N ILE A 214 -2.34 3.34 1.86
CA ILE A 214 -2.57 4.65 1.22
C ILE A 214 -1.24 5.31 0.88
N SER A 215 -0.35 5.45 1.87
CA SER A 215 0.96 6.08 1.67
C SER A 215 1.78 5.34 0.60
N ARG A 216 1.74 4.00 0.62
CA ARG A 216 2.45 3.17 -0.35
C ARG A 216 1.93 3.38 -1.76
N LEU A 217 0.62 3.30 -1.96
CA LEU A 217 0.00 3.48 -3.28
C LEU A 217 0.23 4.90 -3.80
N THR A 218 0.11 5.92 -2.94
CA THR A 218 0.40 7.31 -3.32
C THR A 218 1.86 7.47 -3.76
N LEU A 219 2.82 6.88 -3.04
CA LEU A 219 4.25 6.94 -3.44
C LEU A 219 4.49 6.29 -4.81
N GLU A 220 3.83 5.16 -5.12
CA GLU A 220 3.92 4.54 -6.45
C GLU A 220 3.34 5.45 -7.55
N MET A 221 2.22 6.12 -7.28
CA MET A 221 1.66 7.10 -8.20
C MET A 221 2.58 8.29 -8.38
N GLN A 222 3.19 8.81 -7.31
CA GLN A 222 4.19 9.87 -7.39
C GLN A 222 5.39 9.45 -8.25
N ARG A 223 5.95 8.25 -8.06
CA ARG A 223 7.05 7.75 -8.88
C ARG A 223 6.70 7.66 -10.37
N ARG A 224 5.45 7.32 -10.68
CA ARG A 224 4.98 7.19 -12.07
C ARG A 224 4.72 8.54 -12.73
N PHE A 225 3.98 9.41 -12.05
CA PHE A 225 3.38 10.61 -12.64
C PHE A 225 4.11 11.91 -12.29
N ASN A 226 4.83 11.99 -11.16
CA ASN A 226 5.59 13.18 -10.80
C ASN A 226 7.00 13.15 -11.43
N ARG A 227 7.07 13.17 -12.76
CA ARG A 227 8.35 13.21 -13.51
C ARG A 227 8.83 14.65 -13.68
N ASP A 228 8.11 15.43 -14.47
CA ASP A 228 8.48 16.82 -14.77
C ASP A 228 7.84 17.83 -13.81
N GLN A 229 6.72 17.46 -13.20
CA GLN A 229 5.94 18.31 -12.31
C GLN A 229 5.27 17.53 -11.19
N ALA A 230 5.04 18.18 -10.05
CA ALA A 230 4.34 17.58 -8.91
C ALA A 230 2.82 17.61 -9.15
N VAL A 231 2.26 16.44 -9.50
CA VAL A 231 0.83 16.23 -9.75
C VAL A 231 0.17 15.50 -8.58
N ILE A 232 0.81 14.47 -8.05
CA ILE A 232 0.31 13.66 -6.92
C ILE A 232 0.96 14.09 -5.61
N PHE A 233 0.14 14.34 -4.59
CA PHE A 233 0.55 14.77 -3.26
C PHE A 233 0.11 13.76 -2.21
N ASN A 234 1.01 13.44 -1.30
CA ASN A 234 0.75 12.54 -0.18
C ASN A 234 0.46 13.34 1.09
N THR A 235 -0.35 12.79 2.00
CA THR A 235 -0.70 13.44 3.27
C THR A 235 -0.06 12.71 4.44
N TYR A 236 0.70 13.44 5.26
CA TYR A 236 1.29 12.92 6.50
C TYR A 236 0.55 13.47 7.73
N GLN A 237 0.02 12.58 8.56
CA GLN A 237 -0.68 12.95 9.80
C GLN A 237 0.31 13.24 10.92
N CYS A 238 0.71 14.50 11.05
CA CYS A 238 1.75 14.93 12.01
C CYS A 238 1.39 14.74 13.50
N TYR A 239 0.12 14.48 13.81
CA TYR A 239 -0.34 14.21 15.18
C TYR A 239 -0.17 12.73 15.59
N LEU A 240 0.11 11.84 14.63
CA LEU A 240 0.40 10.44 14.89
C LEU A 240 1.89 10.27 15.18
N LYS A 241 2.20 9.49 16.23
CA LYS A 241 3.56 9.11 16.62
C LYS A 241 3.94 7.77 15.99
#